data_AF-A0A1G0JMA6-F1
#
_entry.id   AF-A0A1G0JMA6-F1
#
_cell.length_a   1.000
_cell.length_b   1.000
_cell.length_c   1.000
_cell.angle_alpha   90.00
_cell.angle_beta   90.00
_cell.angle_gamma   90.00
#
_symmetry.space_group_name_H-M   'P 1'
#
loop_
_entity.id
_entity.type
_entity.pdbx_description
1 polymer ?
#
loop_
_entity_poly.entity_id
_entity_poly.type
_entity_poly.pdbx_seq_one_letter_code
_entity_poly.pdbx_strand_id
1 'polypeptide(L)'
;MFDISFWELVVVAIVALLVVGPERLPGLARVAGKWIGRARRFINNTRREIETELRITESKEFRQQLSDLDGLMHNAPDQDPKFTEKQKKPPDKEKPGQPDQK
;
A
#
# COMPACT_ATOMS: atom_id res chain seq x y z
N MET A 1 11.33 -5.67 2.30
CA MET A 1 12.50 -5.10 3.00
C MET A 1 12.17 -3.72 3.53
N PHE A 2 11.22 -3.67 4.47
CA PHE A 2 10.89 -2.60 5.43
C PHE A 2 9.77 -3.18 6.29
N ASP A 3 10.10 -4.23 7.03
CA ASP A 3 9.18 -4.91 7.93
C ASP A 3 9.17 -4.18 9.27
N ILE A 4 8.82 -2.88 9.23
CA ILE A 4 8.79 -2.00 10.40
C ILE A 4 7.79 -2.57 11.39
N SER A 5 8.33 -3.28 12.35
CA SER A 5 7.57 -3.92 13.40
C SER A 5 7.28 -2.91 14.51
N PHE A 6 6.18 -3.10 15.23
CA PHE A 6 5.82 -2.22 16.36
C PHE A 6 6.99 -2.03 17.33
N TRP A 7 7.77 -3.10 17.56
CA TRP A 7 8.98 -3.07 18.39
C TRP A 7 10.08 -2.14 17.87
N GLU A 8 10.32 -2.10 16.56
CA GLU A 8 11.34 -1.22 15.98
C GLU A 8 10.94 0.25 16.13
N LEU A 9 9.65 0.58 15.97
CA LEU A 9 9.16 1.95 16.21
C LEU A 9 9.38 2.38 17.67
N VAL A 10 9.15 1.48 18.63
CA VAL A 10 9.40 1.77 20.06
C VAL A 10 10.88 2.01 20.31
N VAL A 11 11.77 1.18 19.76
CA VAL A 11 13.23 1.36 19.90
C VAL A 11 13.66 2.70 19.30
N VAL A 12 13.21 3.02 18.09
CA VAL A 12 13.51 4.31 17.44
C VAL A 12 12.98 5.47 18.27
N ALA A 13 11.77 5.36 18.85
CA ALA A 13 11.21 6.40 19.72
C ALA A 13 12.08 6.60 20.98
N ILE A 14 12.57 5.53 21.60
CA ILE A 14 13.47 5.62 22.76
C ILE A 14 14.79 6.32 22.37
N VAL A 15 15.41 5.89 21.26
CA VAL A 15 16.66 6.52 20.77
C VAL A 15 16.43 8.00 20.46
N ALA A 16 15.32 8.35 19.81
CA ALA A 16 14.97 9.73 19.53
C ALA A 16 14.78 10.55 20.82
N LEU A 17 14.14 9.98 21.84
CA LEU A 17 13.97 10.61 23.16
C LEU A 17 15.32 10.84 23.86
N LEU A 18 16.29 9.94 23.72
CA LEU A 18 17.62 10.10 24.31
C LEU A 18 18.45 11.15 23.59
N VAL A 19 18.46 11.14 22.24
CA VAL A 19 19.29 12.03 21.43
C VAL A 19 18.76 13.47 21.44
N VAL A 20 17.45 13.62 21.23
CA VAL A 20 16.82 14.94 21.15
C VAL A 20 16.39 15.44 22.53
N GLY A 21 16.01 14.52 23.43
CA GLY A 21 15.42 14.83 24.71
C GLY A 21 13.88 14.82 24.66
N PRO A 22 13.20 14.26 25.68
CA PRO A 22 11.73 14.21 25.76
C PRO A 22 11.07 15.59 25.78
N GLU A 23 11.76 16.60 26.30
CA GLU A 23 11.25 17.96 26.39
C GLU A 23 11.31 18.70 25.04
N ARG A 24 12.27 18.32 24.17
CA ARG A 24 12.55 19.04 22.91
C ARG A 24 11.84 18.41 21.71
N LEU A 25 11.64 17.09 21.71
CA LEU A 25 10.86 16.38 20.68
C LEU A 25 9.47 16.98 20.40
N PRO A 26 8.61 17.27 21.39
CA PRO A 26 7.30 17.87 21.14
C PRO A 26 7.42 19.28 20.55
N GLY A 27 8.48 20.02 20.91
CA GLY A 27 8.80 21.31 20.29
C GLY A 27 9.13 21.17 18.81
N LEU A 28 10.02 20.24 18.45
CA LEU A 28 10.39 19.97 17.05
C LEU A 28 9.20 19.47 16.23
N ALA A 29 8.39 18.57 16.78
CA ALA A 29 7.18 18.07 16.11
C ALA A 29 6.18 19.21 15.83
N ARG A 30 6.00 20.15 16.76
CA ARG A 30 5.15 21.34 16.54
C ARG A 30 5.70 22.23 15.44
N VAL A 31 7.01 22.45 15.41
CA VAL A 31 7.66 23.24 14.36
C VAL A 31 7.48 22.55 13.02
N ALA A 32 7.93 21.30 12.88
CA ALA A 32 7.79 20.51 11.66
C ALA A 32 6.33 20.44 11.18
N GLY A 33 5.39 20.19 12.09
CA GLY A 33 3.96 20.19 11.80
C GLY A 33 3.45 21.53 11.28
N LYS A 34 3.95 22.67 11.80
CA LYS A 34 3.61 24.00 11.29
C LYS A 34 4.17 24.24 9.88
N TRP A 35 5.37 23.75 9.58
CA TRP A 35 5.97 23.83 8.25
C TRP A 35 5.22 22.96 7.23
N ILE A 36 4.98 21.69 7.56
CA ILE A 36 4.18 20.76 6.75
C ILE A 36 2.76 21.30 6.56
N GLY A 37 2.15 21.83 7.61
CA GLY A 37 0.81 22.43 7.55
C GLY A 37 0.73 23.63 6.62
N ARG A 38 1.76 24.50 6.62
CA ARG A 38 1.86 25.61 5.66
C ARG A 38 2.07 25.13 4.23
N ALA A 39 2.98 24.17 4.02
CA ALA A 39 3.22 23.58 2.70
C ALA A 39 1.94 22.92 2.15
N ARG A 40 1.21 22.17 2.99
CA ARG A 40 -0.06 21.55 2.61
C ARG A 40 -1.12 22.59 2.26
N ARG A 41 -1.21 23.70 3.01
CA ARG A 41 -2.11 24.81 2.68
C ARG A 41 -1.74 25.47 1.35
N PHE A 42 -0.46 25.69 1.10
CA PHE A 42 0.02 26.24 -0.17
C PHE A 42 -0.35 25.33 -1.35
N ILE A 43 -0.03 24.04 -1.26
CA ILE A 43 -0.41 23.04 -2.26
C ILE A 43 -1.93 23.00 -2.47
N ASN A 44 -2.73 23.07 -1.39
CA ASN A 44 -4.18 23.06 -1.50
C ASN A 44 -4.74 24.34 -2.17
N ASN A 45 -4.13 25.50 -1.94
CA ASN A 45 -4.54 26.74 -2.59
C ASN A 45 -4.19 26.72 -4.08
N THR A 46 -2.97 26.34 -4.43
CA THR A 46 -2.56 26.18 -5.82
C THR A 46 -3.40 25.11 -6.53
N ARG A 47 -3.71 23.98 -5.87
CA ARG A 47 -4.65 23.00 -6.42
C ARG A 47 -6.04 23.57 -6.67
N ARG A 48 -6.54 24.52 -5.87
CA ARG A 48 -7.87 25.15 -6.09
C ARG A 48 -7.86 26.10 -7.28
N GLU A 49 -6.79 26.87 -7.43
CA GLU A 49 -6.57 27.74 -8.60
C GLU A 49 -6.44 26.89 -9.86
N ILE A 50 -5.59 25.86 -9.80
CA ILE A 50 -5.40 24.88 -10.86
C ILE A 50 -6.68 24.11 -11.15
N GLU A 51 -7.44 23.63 -10.17
CA GLU A 51 -8.68 22.86 -10.39
C GLU A 51 -9.77 23.72 -11.05
N THR A 52 -9.72 25.05 -10.88
CA THR A 52 -10.63 25.96 -11.59
C THR A 52 -10.31 26.05 -13.09
N GLU A 53 -9.04 25.84 -13.48
CA GLU A 53 -8.58 25.86 -14.88
C GLU A 53 -8.44 24.45 -15.51
N LEU A 54 -8.02 23.44 -14.74
CA LEU A 54 -7.73 22.05 -15.14
C LEU A 54 -8.89 21.07 -14.93
N ARG A 55 -10.01 21.45 -14.29
CA ARG A 55 -11.21 20.59 -14.18
C ARG A 55 -11.75 20.13 -15.53
N ILE A 56 -11.36 20.79 -16.61
CA ILE A 56 -11.81 20.47 -17.96
C ILE A 56 -10.91 19.41 -18.63
N THR A 57 -9.66 19.20 -18.18
CA THR A 57 -8.66 18.47 -18.97
C THR A 57 -8.04 17.24 -18.29
N GLU A 58 -7.63 17.30 -17.01
CA GLU A 58 -6.78 16.23 -16.45
C GLU A 58 -7.52 15.00 -15.89
N SER A 59 -8.73 15.17 -15.35
CA SER A 59 -9.44 14.06 -14.70
C SER A 59 -9.82 12.94 -15.68
N LYS A 60 -10.03 13.28 -16.95
CA LYS A 60 -10.27 12.31 -18.03
C LYS A 60 -8.97 11.70 -18.54
N GLU A 61 -7.95 12.50 -18.80
CA GLU A 61 -6.67 12.02 -19.35
C GLU A 61 -5.91 11.10 -18.39
N PHE A 62 -5.85 11.41 -17.08
CA PHE A 62 -5.17 10.55 -16.12
C PHE A 62 -5.90 9.21 -15.92
N ARG A 63 -7.24 9.24 -15.92
CA ARG A 63 -8.06 8.02 -15.91
C ARG A 63 -7.87 7.20 -17.17
N GLN A 64 -7.75 7.87 -18.33
CA GLN A 64 -7.56 7.22 -19.62
C GLN A 64 -6.18 6.56 -19.74
N GLN A 65 -5.13 7.23 -19.26
CA GLN A 65 -3.79 6.64 -19.16
C GLN A 65 -3.80 5.40 -18.25
N LEU A 66 -4.43 5.47 -17.08
CA LEU A 66 -4.54 4.32 -16.18
C LEU A 66 -5.33 3.16 -16.81
N SER A 67 -6.41 3.44 -17.55
CA SER A 67 -7.17 2.39 -18.25
C SER A 67 -6.42 1.79 -19.44
N ASP A 68 -5.61 2.57 -20.15
CA ASP A 68 -4.77 2.06 -21.23
C ASP A 68 -3.64 1.19 -20.67
N LEU A 69 -3.03 1.56 -19.54
CA LEU A 69 -2.06 0.72 -18.85
C LEU A 69 -2.68 -0.59 -18.32
N ASP A 70 -3.89 -0.52 -17.75
CA ASP A 70 -4.62 -1.70 -17.28
C ASP A 70 -5.01 -2.61 -18.44
N GLY A 71 -5.45 -2.04 -19.57
CA GLY A 71 -5.73 -2.77 -20.80
C GLY A 71 -4.49 -3.42 -21.43
N LEU A 72 -3.32 -2.80 -21.32
CA LEU A 72 -2.06 -3.40 -21.75
C LEU A 72 -1.60 -4.54 -20.83
N MET A 73 -1.86 -4.44 -19.53
CA MET A 73 -1.61 -5.54 -18.58
C MET A 73 -2.61 -6.68 -18.76
N HIS A 74 -3.85 -6.41 -19.14
CA HIS A 74 -4.88 -7.41 -19.40
C HIS A 74 -4.69 -8.16 -20.73
N ASN A 75 -3.91 -7.61 -21.66
CA ASN A 75 -3.51 -8.27 -22.91
C ASN A 75 -2.11 -8.88 -22.86
N ALA A 76 -1.44 -8.89 -21.69
CA ALA A 76 -0.25 -9.69 -21.50
C ALA A 76 -0.66 -11.18 -21.56
N PRO A 77 -0.15 -11.99 -22.50
CA PRO A 77 -0.46 -13.42 -22.56
C PRO A 77 -0.03 -14.07 -21.26
N ASP A 78 -0.93 -14.85 -20.66
CA ASP A 78 -0.62 -15.78 -19.57
C ASP A 78 0.65 -16.57 -19.93
N GLN A 79 1.77 -16.23 -19.31
CA GLN A 79 2.89 -17.18 -19.24
C GLN A 79 2.64 -18.04 -18.01
N ASP A 80 2.09 -19.21 -18.32
CA ASP A 80 1.90 -20.37 -17.46
C ASP A 80 2.96 -20.48 -16.33
N PRO A 81 2.59 -20.48 -15.04
CA PRO A 81 3.33 -21.25 -14.07
C PRO A 81 2.87 -22.70 -14.24
N LYS A 82 3.38 -23.38 -15.27
CA LYS A 82 3.31 -24.85 -15.36
C LYS A 82 3.85 -25.43 -14.06
N PHE A 83 3.06 -26.32 -13.48
CA PHE A 83 3.57 -27.53 -12.84
C PHE A 83 4.82 -27.33 -11.97
N THR A 84 4.67 -26.62 -10.85
CA THR A 84 5.30 -27.14 -9.62
C THR A 84 4.28 -28.03 -8.93
N GLU A 85 3.94 -29.09 -9.64
CA GLU A 85 3.62 -30.37 -9.06
C GLU A 85 4.82 -30.76 -8.19
N LYS A 86 4.72 -30.49 -6.89
CA LYS A 86 5.20 -31.39 -5.84
C LYS A 86 4.86 -30.75 -4.48
N GLN A 87 4.14 -31.54 -3.68
CA GLN A 87 4.25 -31.57 -2.22
C GLN A 87 3.27 -30.71 -1.40
N LYS A 88 2.04 -31.22 -1.26
CA LYS A 88 1.18 -31.16 -0.06
C LYS A 88 0.08 -32.22 -0.28
N LYS A 89 -0.22 -33.22 0.55
CA LYS A 89 0.18 -33.76 1.86
C LYS A 89 -0.46 -35.20 1.91
N PRO A 90 -0.08 -36.12 2.82
CA PRO A 90 -0.19 -37.59 2.71
C PRO A 90 -1.59 -38.14 3.04
N PRO A 91 -1.83 -39.46 2.90
CA PRO A 91 -3.18 -40.04 2.92
C PRO A 91 -3.62 -40.34 4.36
N ASP A 92 -4.82 -39.93 4.74
CA ASP A 92 -5.50 -40.48 5.91
C ASP A 92 -6.99 -40.68 5.63
N LYS A 93 -7.31 -41.96 5.40
CA LYS A 93 -8.40 -42.78 5.96
C LYS A 93 -9.82 -42.20 6.04
N GLU A 94 -10.74 -42.84 5.31
CA GLU A 94 -12.08 -43.31 5.79
C GLU A 94 -12.79 -44.09 4.66
N LYS A 95 -12.60 -45.41 4.61
CA LYS A 95 -13.54 -46.53 4.93
C LYS A 95 -14.77 -46.70 4.01
N PRO A 96 -15.11 -47.95 3.62
CA PRO A 96 -16.03 -48.26 2.53
C PRO A 96 -17.47 -48.50 3.03
N GLY A 97 -18.46 -48.03 2.28
CA GLY A 97 -19.89 -48.20 2.57
C GLY A 97 -20.70 -48.56 1.32
N GLN A 98 -20.86 -49.87 1.12
CA GLN A 98 -22.00 -50.63 0.59
C GLN A 98 -22.79 -50.15 -0.66
N PRO A 99 -22.99 -51.02 -1.68
CA PRO A 99 -23.86 -50.74 -2.82
C PRO A 99 -25.33 -51.14 -2.56
N ASP A 100 -26.26 -50.22 -2.86
CA ASP A 100 -27.69 -50.50 -2.88
C ASP A 100 -28.15 -51.06 -4.24
N GLN A 101 -28.48 -52.35 -4.20
CA GLN A 101 -29.60 -53.06 -4.82
C GLN A 101 -30.10 -52.69 -6.24
N LYS A 102 -30.11 -53.70 -7.11
CA LYS A 102 -31.15 -53.93 -8.11
C LYS A 102 -31.49 -55.42 -8.19
#